data_AF-A0A6B0WA50-F1
#
_entry.id   AF-A0A6B0WA50-F1
#
_cell.length_a   1.000
_cell.length_b   1.000
_cell.length_c   1.000
_cell.angle_alpha   90.00
_cell.angle_beta   90.00
_cell.angle_gamma   90.00
#
_symmetry.space_group_name_H-M   'P 1'
#
loop_
_entity.id
_entity.type
_entity.pdbx_description
1 polymer ?
#
loop_
_entity_poly.entity_id
_entity_poly.type
_entity_poly.pdbx_seq_one_letter_code
_entity_poly.pdbx_strand_id
1 'polypeptide(L)'
;NRNLAIYDDLIIDTSVDEFVFALDAKTGELVWETPVLDYRTHPANQSTGPIIANGKVISGRSCMPAAGPDACVITAHDPHTGEELWRRRTIPRPGEPGDETWGGLPDAERRHVGTWMAPSYDPELNLLFIGTSVTSPAPKFMVGGADNRHLYHNSTLALDADTGEIVWYYQHRNGQPASAGVLHSAELYINY
;
A
#
# COMPACT_ATOMS: atom_id res chain seq x y z
N ASN A 1 1.32 11.49 10.50
CA ASN A 1 0.07 10.72 10.45
C ASN A 1 -1.07 11.60 9.97
N ARG A 2 -2.02 11.09 9.16
CA ARG A 2 -3.11 11.89 8.56
C ARG A 2 -4.51 11.41 8.97
N ASN A 3 -4.66 10.19 9.46
CA ASN A 3 -5.89 9.62 9.98
C ASN A 3 -5.60 8.67 11.15
N LEU A 4 -6.67 8.21 11.79
CA LEU A 4 -6.71 7.05 12.70
C LEU A 4 -8.02 6.31 12.42
N ALA A 5 -8.11 5.05 12.84
CA ALA A 5 -9.33 4.26 12.75
C ALA A 5 -10.00 4.12 14.12
N ILE A 6 -11.33 4.01 14.11
CA ILE A 6 -12.12 3.64 15.29
C ILE A 6 -12.90 2.39 14.92
N TYR A 7 -12.85 1.38 15.79
CA TYR A 7 -13.63 0.14 15.65
C TYR A 7 -14.11 -0.29 17.03
N ASP A 8 -15.42 -0.43 17.21
CA ASP A 8 -16.06 -0.62 18.50
C ASP A 8 -15.55 0.38 19.56
N ASP A 9 -14.86 -0.09 20.61
CA ASP A 9 -14.28 0.71 21.69
C ASP A 9 -12.77 0.92 21.55
N LEU A 10 -12.21 0.73 20.35
CA LEU A 10 -10.78 0.86 20.07
C LEU A 10 -10.47 2.07 19.19
N ILE A 11 -9.41 2.80 19.56
CA ILE A 11 -8.68 3.72 18.67
C ILE A 11 -7.50 2.95 18.10
N ILE A 12 -7.44 2.82 16.78
CA ILE A 12 -6.44 2.02 16.08
C ILE A 12 -5.60 2.93 15.19
N ASP A 13 -4.28 2.81 15.29
CA ASP A 13 -3.37 3.62 14.53
C ASP A 13 -2.05 2.88 14.21
N THR A 14 -1.17 3.54 13.46
CA THR A 14 0.15 3.05 13.06
C THR A 14 1.26 3.95 13.54
N SER A 15 2.39 3.36 13.91
CA SER A 15 3.56 4.09 14.39
C SER A 15 4.65 4.23 13.31
N VAL A 16 5.60 5.13 13.54
CA VAL A 16 6.73 5.37 12.62
C VAL A 16 7.78 4.26 12.63
N ASP A 17 7.77 3.41 13.65
CA ASP A 17 8.62 2.21 13.78
C ASP A 17 7.93 0.94 13.29
N GLU A 18 6.92 1.09 12.43
CA GLU A 18 6.22 0.02 11.68
C GLU A 18 5.40 -0.95 12.55
N PHE A 19 4.72 -0.44 13.57
CA PHE A 19 3.66 -1.15 14.28
C PHE A 19 2.27 -0.68 13.83
N VAL A 20 1.30 -1.58 13.91
CA VAL A 20 -0.12 -1.24 14.06
C VAL A 20 -0.47 -1.49 15.53
N PHE A 21 -1.26 -0.63 16.15
CA PHE A 21 -1.64 -0.76 17.55
C PHE A 21 -3.08 -0.31 17.79
N ALA A 22 -3.66 -0.79 18.88
CA ALA A 22 -4.96 -0.34 19.38
C ALA A 22 -4.87 0.14 20.82
N LEU A 23 -5.58 1.23 21.09
CA LEU A 23 -5.79 1.78 22.42
C LEU A 23 -7.28 1.66 22.78
N ASP A 24 -7.58 1.44 24.05
CA ASP A 24 -8.94 1.60 24.56
C ASP A 24 -9.38 3.06 24.37
N ALA A 25 -10.52 3.28 23.74
CA ALA A 25 -10.98 4.61 23.35
C ALA A 25 -11.38 5.50 24.54
N LYS A 26 -11.61 4.92 25.72
CA LYS A 26 -12.03 5.63 26.94
C LYS A 26 -10.84 5.93 27.85
N THR A 27 -9.90 5.00 27.98
CA THR A 27 -8.76 5.10 28.90
C THR A 27 -7.47 5.52 28.21
N GLY A 28 -7.35 5.26 26.91
CA GLY A 28 -6.12 5.44 26.13
C GLY A 28 -5.05 4.38 26.42
N GLU A 29 -5.36 3.33 27.17
CA GLU A 29 -4.43 2.24 27.48
C GLU A 29 -4.20 1.36 26.25
N LEU A 30 -2.97 0.89 26.07
CA LEU A 30 -2.61 -0.03 25.00
C LEU A 30 -3.31 -1.39 25.20
N VAL A 31 -4.09 -1.81 24.21
CA VAL A 31 -4.76 -3.11 24.18
C VAL A 31 -3.88 -4.14 23.50
N TRP A 32 -3.35 -3.80 22.33
CA TRP A 32 -2.41 -4.62 21.57
C TRP A 32 -1.53 -3.76 20.66
N GLU A 33 -0.37 -4.31 20.31
CA GLU A 33 0.52 -3.78 19.27
C GLU A 33 1.08 -4.95 18.46
N THR A 34 1.24 -4.77 17.15
CA THR A 34 1.74 -5.81 16.25
C THR A 34 2.80 -5.22 15.33
N PRO A 35 4.03 -5.78 15.32
CA PRO A 35 5.07 -5.35 14.40
C PRO A 35 4.74 -5.80 12.98
N VAL A 36 4.79 -4.88 12.02
CA VAL A 36 4.48 -5.18 10.61
C VAL A 36 5.73 -5.32 9.76
N LEU A 37 6.77 -4.52 10.04
CA LEU A 37 8.09 -4.58 9.43
C LEU A 37 9.15 -4.26 10.48
N ASP A 38 10.37 -4.77 10.29
CA ASP A 38 11.53 -4.26 11.02
C ASP A 38 12.07 -3.02 10.30
N TYR A 39 11.83 -1.83 10.86
CA TYR A 39 12.23 -0.55 10.26
C TYR A 39 13.75 -0.44 10.00
N ARG A 40 14.59 -1.26 10.66
CA ARG A 40 16.04 -1.24 10.47
C ARG A 40 16.48 -1.96 9.19
N THR A 41 15.72 -2.96 8.78
CA THR A 41 16.01 -3.79 7.59
C THR A 41 15.09 -3.45 6.43
N HIS A 42 13.84 -3.08 6.71
CA HIS A 42 12.80 -2.75 5.75
C HIS A 42 12.18 -1.38 6.08
N PRO A 43 12.96 -0.28 6.03
CA PRO A 43 12.48 1.04 6.41
C PRO A 43 11.26 1.46 5.59
N ALA A 44 10.15 1.68 6.27
CA ALA A 44 8.93 2.23 5.72
C ALA A 44 8.40 3.33 6.66
N ASN A 45 7.53 4.17 6.11
CA ASN A 45 6.89 5.24 6.85
C ASN A 45 5.38 5.11 6.73
N GLN A 46 4.73 5.16 7.90
CA GLN A 46 3.30 5.27 8.04
C GLN A 46 2.89 6.75 8.09
N SER A 47 2.48 7.29 6.93
CA SER A 47 2.12 8.71 6.83
C SER A 47 0.63 8.96 6.90
N THR A 48 -0.18 7.99 6.48
CA THR A 48 -1.63 8.15 6.38
C THR A 48 -2.33 7.62 7.61
N GLY A 49 -2.02 6.40 8.06
CA GLY A 49 -2.74 5.66 9.10
C GLY A 49 -3.77 4.68 8.51
N PRO A 50 -4.46 3.88 9.35
CA PRO A 50 -5.32 2.79 8.90
C PRO A 50 -6.75 3.23 8.55
N ILE A 51 -7.50 2.35 7.88
CA ILE A 51 -8.98 2.40 7.81
C ILE A 51 -9.56 1.07 8.30
N ILE A 52 -10.87 1.05 8.56
CA ILE A 52 -11.62 -0.19 8.72
C ILE A 52 -12.30 -0.55 7.40
N ALA A 53 -12.10 -1.78 6.93
CA ALA A 53 -12.82 -2.34 5.80
C ALA A 53 -13.20 -3.80 6.09
N ASN A 54 -14.47 -4.14 5.89
CA ASN A 54 -15.03 -5.45 6.20
C ASN A 54 -14.57 -6.05 7.56
N GLY A 55 -14.61 -5.23 8.61
CA GLY A 55 -14.18 -5.63 9.97
C GLY A 55 -12.67 -5.82 10.14
N LYS A 56 -11.84 -5.29 9.25
CA LYS A 56 -10.37 -5.44 9.27
C LYS A 56 -9.67 -4.09 9.26
N VAL A 57 -8.55 -4.01 9.97
CA VAL A 57 -7.66 -2.83 10.00
C VAL A 57 -6.75 -2.87 8.77
N ILE A 58 -7.01 -2.00 7.79
CA ILE A 58 -6.23 -1.94 6.56
C ILE A 58 -5.19 -0.82 6.63
N SER A 59 -3.92 -1.16 6.43
CA SER A 59 -2.82 -0.19 6.40
C SER A 59 -1.89 -0.38 5.20
N GLY A 60 -1.76 0.68 4.39
CA GLY A 60 -0.69 0.83 3.39
C GLY A 60 0.58 1.42 4.02
N ARG A 61 1.63 1.67 3.23
CA ARG A 61 2.84 2.38 3.71
C ARG A 61 3.69 2.99 2.60
N SER A 62 4.47 4.00 2.96
CA SER A 62 5.54 4.50 2.11
C SER A 62 6.81 3.68 2.33
N CYS A 63 7.08 2.69 1.48
CA CYS A 63 8.35 1.96 1.53
C CYS A 63 9.51 2.84 1.03
N MET A 64 10.61 2.91 1.78
CA MET A 64 11.79 3.68 1.37
C MET A 64 12.52 3.01 0.20
N PRO A 65 13.23 3.76 -0.67
CA PRO A 65 14.05 3.19 -1.73
C PRO A 65 15.08 2.14 -1.26
N ALA A 66 15.57 2.27 -0.03
CA ALA A 66 16.54 1.34 0.55
C ALA A 66 15.91 0.06 1.12
N ALA A 67 14.59 0.00 1.22
CA ALA A 67 13.86 -1.05 1.94
C ALA A 67 13.59 -2.31 1.11
N GLY A 68 13.97 -2.29 -0.17
CA GLY A 68 13.72 -3.40 -1.09
C GLY A 68 12.24 -3.63 -1.39
N PRO A 69 11.92 -4.74 -2.09
CA PRO A 69 10.56 -5.04 -2.51
C PRO A 69 9.64 -5.45 -1.34
N ASP A 70 10.20 -5.97 -0.26
CA ASP A 70 9.47 -6.52 0.89
C ASP A 70 8.80 -5.49 1.80
N ALA A 71 9.27 -4.24 1.76
CA ALA A 71 8.67 -3.16 2.53
C ALA A 71 7.41 -2.56 1.87
N CYS A 72 7.19 -2.80 0.58
CA CYS A 72 6.08 -2.23 -0.17
C CYS A 72 4.84 -3.13 -0.06
N VAL A 73 4.18 -3.07 1.10
CA VAL A 73 3.06 -3.95 1.43
C VAL A 73 1.83 -3.19 1.96
N ILE A 74 0.67 -3.81 1.73
CA ILE A 74 -0.60 -3.49 2.37
C ILE A 74 -0.92 -4.66 3.28
N THR A 75 -1.40 -4.39 4.49
CA THR A 75 -1.75 -5.44 5.46
C THR A 75 -3.15 -5.24 5.99
N ALA A 76 -3.83 -6.34 6.28
CA ALA A 76 -5.04 -6.36 7.09
C ALA A 76 -4.77 -7.03 8.43
N HIS A 77 -5.29 -6.44 9.50
CA HIS A 77 -5.25 -7.04 10.83
C HIS A 77 -6.66 -7.18 11.41
N ASP A 78 -6.84 -8.16 12.27
CA ASP A 78 -8.02 -8.24 13.12
C ASP A 78 -8.01 -7.07 14.12
N PRO A 79 -9.10 -6.29 14.24
CA PRO A 79 -9.12 -5.08 15.06
C PRO A 79 -9.05 -5.36 16.56
N HIS A 80 -9.48 -6.54 17.02
CA HIS A 80 -9.52 -6.86 18.46
C HIS A 80 -8.24 -7.50 18.97
N THR A 81 -7.52 -8.21 18.11
CA THR A 81 -6.34 -9.00 18.49
C THR A 81 -5.04 -8.46 17.92
N GLY A 82 -5.11 -7.67 16.84
CA GLY A 82 -3.94 -7.23 16.08
C GLY A 82 -3.35 -8.31 15.18
N GLU A 83 -3.95 -9.50 15.06
CA GLU A 83 -3.44 -10.57 14.20
C GLU A 83 -3.42 -10.16 12.73
N GLU A 84 -2.29 -10.35 12.02
CA GLU A 84 -2.21 -10.12 10.57
C GLU A 84 -3.00 -11.20 9.82
N LEU A 85 -4.10 -10.80 9.18
CA LEU A 85 -5.00 -11.67 8.44
C LEU A 85 -4.50 -11.90 7.01
N TRP A 86 -3.98 -10.86 6.37
CA TRP A 86 -3.36 -10.96 5.05
C TRP A 86 -2.37 -9.83 4.78
N ARG A 87 -1.50 -10.09 3.80
CA ARG A 87 -0.50 -9.16 3.30
C ARG A 87 -0.41 -9.19 1.78
N ARG A 88 -0.46 -8.01 1.16
CA ARG A 88 -0.29 -7.82 -0.28
C ARG A 88 0.94 -7.00 -0.60
N ARG A 89 1.90 -7.59 -1.31
CA ARG A 89 2.98 -6.85 -1.98
C ARG A 89 2.42 -6.12 -3.19
N THR A 90 2.95 -4.93 -3.45
CA THR A 90 2.63 -4.12 -4.64
C THR A 90 3.68 -4.22 -5.74
N ILE A 91 4.78 -4.91 -5.47
CA ILE A 91 5.82 -5.26 -6.43
C ILE A 91 5.68 -6.76 -6.74
N PRO A 92 5.38 -7.15 -7.99
CA PRO A 92 5.37 -8.54 -8.43
C PRO A 92 6.73 -9.20 -8.21
N ARG A 93 6.72 -10.42 -7.68
CA ARG A 93 7.90 -11.29 -7.61
C ARG A 93 8.18 -11.97 -8.95
N PRO A 94 9.40 -12.51 -9.15
CA PRO A 94 9.70 -13.37 -10.30
C PRO A 94 8.65 -14.47 -10.48
N GLY A 95 8.05 -14.53 -11.68
CA GLY A 95 6.99 -15.49 -12.03
C GLY A 95 5.56 -15.13 -11.61
N GLU A 96 5.34 -14.04 -10.85
CA GLU A 96 4.00 -13.51 -10.58
C GLU A 96 3.48 -12.66 -11.77
N PRO A 97 2.15 -12.54 -11.96
CA PRO A 97 1.60 -11.63 -12.96
C PRO A 97 2.13 -10.20 -12.80
N GLY A 98 2.68 -9.64 -13.88
CA GLY A 98 3.29 -8.32 -13.91
C GLY A 98 4.81 -8.32 -13.83
N ASP A 99 5.44 -9.45 -13.48
CA ASP A 99 6.89 -9.64 -13.47
C ASP A 99 7.54 -9.28 -14.82
N GLU A 100 6.88 -9.68 -15.92
CA GLU A 100 7.34 -9.42 -17.28
C GLU A 100 7.47 -7.93 -17.61
N THR A 101 6.81 -7.08 -16.82
CA THR A 101 6.86 -5.63 -16.99
C THR A 101 8.04 -4.95 -16.32
N TRP A 102 8.89 -5.69 -15.62
CA TRP A 102 10.09 -5.17 -14.95
C TRP A 102 11.37 -5.29 -15.78
N GLY A 103 11.28 -5.75 -17.03
CA GLY A 103 12.42 -5.78 -17.95
C GLY A 103 13.57 -6.69 -17.51
N GLY A 104 13.27 -7.76 -16.76
CA GLY A 104 14.29 -8.66 -16.21
C GLY A 104 15.09 -8.06 -15.04
N LEU A 105 14.66 -6.92 -14.48
CA LEU A 105 15.30 -6.33 -13.31
C LEU A 105 15.26 -7.33 -12.15
N PRO A 106 16.41 -7.62 -11.49
CA PRO A 106 16.45 -8.48 -10.33
C PRO A 106 15.49 -8.00 -9.25
N ASP A 107 14.83 -8.95 -8.59
CA ASP A 107 13.79 -8.67 -7.60
C ASP A 107 14.27 -7.76 -6.46
N ALA A 108 15.49 -7.98 -5.96
CA ALA A 108 16.15 -7.14 -4.94
C ALA A 108 16.41 -5.69 -5.37
N GLU A 109 16.33 -5.39 -6.68
CA GLU A 109 16.50 -4.04 -7.23
C GLU A 109 15.15 -3.32 -7.45
N ARG A 110 14.01 -4.02 -7.28
CA ARG A 110 12.67 -3.43 -7.40
C ARG A 110 12.28 -2.69 -6.13
N ARG A 111 11.93 -1.41 -6.24
CA ARG A 111 11.83 -0.51 -5.08
C ARG A 111 10.69 0.50 -5.20
N HIS A 112 10.17 0.91 -4.04
CA HIS A 112 9.43 2.17 -3.82
C HIS A 112 8.00 2.25 -4.40
N VAL A 113 7.34 1.12 -4.70
CA VAL A 113 5.92 1.09 -5.14
C VAL A 113 4.99 1.01 -3.93
N GLY A 114 5.13 1.88 -2.94
CA GLY A 114 4.31 1.90 -1.71
C GLY A 114 2.90 2.46 -1.90
N THR A 115 2.11 2.43 -0.83
CA THR A 115 0.71 2.88 -0.77
C THR A 115 0.52 3.85 0.38
N TRP A 116 0.98 5.07 0.18
CA TRP A 116 1.11 6.07 1.25
C TRP A 116 -0.13 6.95 1.44
N MET A 117 -1.22 6.69 0.71
CA MET A 117 -2.50 7.40 0.79
C MET A 117 -3.60 6.50 1.36
N ALA A 118 -4.65 7.11 1.92
CA ALA A 118 -5.77 6.35 2.49
C ALA A 118 -6.50 5.57 1.38
N PRO A 119 -6.75 4.27 1.57
CA PRO A 119 -7.66 3.55 0.69
C PRO A 119 -9.11 4.01 0.90
N SER A 120 -9.95 3.70 -0.07
CA SER A 120 -11.42 3.71 0.09
C SER A 120 -11.95 2.29 0.03
N TYR A 121 -13.15 2.05 0.55
CA TYR A 121 -13.77 0.73 0.62
C TYR A 121 -15.22 0.79 0.15
N ASP A 122 -15.59 -0.15 -0.72
CA ASP A 122 -16.96 -0.39 -1.15
C ASP A 122 -17.48 -1.70 -0.53
N PRO A 123 -18.46 -1.63 0.39
CA PRO A 123 -18.99 -2.82 1.07
C PRO A 123 -19.91 -3.68 0.21
N GLU A 124 -20.50 -3.15 -0.87
CA GLU A 124 -21.35 -3.95 -1.77
C GLU A 124 -20.49 -4.84 -2.67
N LEU A 125 -19.34 -4.33 -3.10
CA LEU A 125 -18.38 -5.08 -3.93
C LEU A 125 -17.33 -5.84 -3.11
N ASN A 126 -17.20 -5.54 -1.81
CA ASN A 126 -16.12 -6.00 -0.94
C ASN A 126 -14.73 -5.62 -1.48
N LEU A 127 -14.60 -4.41 -2.05
CA LEU A 127 -13.38 -3.94 -2.71
C LEU A 127 -12.73 -2.76 -1.99
N LEU A 128 -11.41 -2.86 -1.80
CA LEU A 128 -10.52 -1.78 -1.39
C LEU A 128 -9.92 -1.11 -2.62
N PHE A 129 -9.99 0.21 -2.71
CA PHE A 129 -9.31 0.98 -3.76
C PHE A 129 -8.14 1.77 -3.17
N ILE A 130 -6.93 1.53 -3.68
CA ILE A 130 -5.71 2.15 -3.17
C ILE A 130 -4.74 2.55 -4.30
N GLY A 131 -4.14 3.73 -4.17
CA GLY A 131 -3.14 4.24 -5.11
C GLY A 131 -1.72 3.85 -4.73
N THR A 132 -0.89 3.48 -5.71
CA THR A 132 0.53 3.16 -5.53
C THR A 132 1.44 4.31 -5.96
N SER A 133 2.62 4.40 -5.35
CA SER A 133 3.67 5.35 -5.72
C SER A 133 4.49 4.88 -6.94
N VAL A 134 5.60 5.56 -7.20
CA VAL A 134 6.46 5.34 -8.36
C VAL A 134 7.70 4.52 -8.01
N THR A 135 8.27 3.80 -8.97
CA THR A 135 9.56 3.13 -8.78
C THR A 135 10.70 4.11 -8.49
N SER A 136 11.69 3.62 -7.77
CA SER A 136 12.97 4.31 -7.53
C SER A 136 14.14 3.48 -8.08
N PRO A 137 15.20 4.13 -8.62
CA PRO A 137 15.34 5.57 -8.88
C PRO A 137 14.35 6.09 -9.94
N ALA A 138 14.10 7.40 -9.94
CA ALA A 138 13.06 8.00 -10.80
C ALA A 138 13.29 7.77 -12.31
N PRO A 139 14.52 7.91 -12.85
CA PRO A 139 14.78 7.65 -14.27
C PRO A 139 14.65 6.17 -14.62
N LYS A 140 13.65 5.86 -15.45
CA LYS A 140 13.21 4.47 -15.71
C LYS A 140 14.21 3.63 -16.50
N PHE A 141 15.12 4.24 -17.25
CA PHE A 141 16.24 3.53 -17.87
C PHE A 141 17.17 2.84 -16.85
N MET A 142 17.18 3.29 -15.58
CA MET A 142 17.91 2.64 -14.49
C MET A 142 17.09 1.55 -13.77
N VAL A 143 15.83 1.35 -14.16
CA VAL A 143 14.90 0.39 -13.53
C VAL A 143 14.46 -0.60 -14.60
N GLY A 144 15.38 -1.37 -15.17
CA GLY A 144 15.09 -2.39 -16.18
C GLY A 144 14.72 -1.86 -17.58
N GLY A 145 14.44 -0.56 -17.76
CA GLY A 145 14.20 0.06 -19.08
C GLY A 145 13.13 1.14 -19.06
N ALA A 146 13.27 2.16 -19.90
CA ALA A 146 12.38 3.33 -19.90
C ALA A 146 10.96 3.04 -20.40
N ASP A 147 10.83 2.09 -21.32
CA ASP A 147 9.56 1.73 -21.97
C ASP A 147 8.80 0.61 -21.24
N ASN A 148 9.39 0.08 -20.17
CA ASN A 148 8.76 -0.92 -19.32
C ASN A 148 7.64 -0.30 -18.49
N ARG A 149 6.63 -1.11 -18.15
CA ARG A 149 5.46 -0.64 -17.37
C ARG A 149 5.70 -0.65 -15.86
N HIS A 150 6.64 -1.45 -15.35
CA HIS A 150 6.95 -1.57 -13.92
C HIS A 150 5.72 -1.74 -13.04
N LEU A 151 4.81 -2.66 -13.37
CA LEU A 151 3.60 -2.85 -12.57
C LEU A 151 3.95 -3.18 -11.12
N TYR A 152 3.30 -2.61 -10.12
CA TYR A 152 2.13 -1.74 -10.18
C TYR A 152 2.45 -0.25 -9.93
N HIS A 153 3.53 0.31 -10.49
CA HIS A 153 3.83 1.73 -10.27
C HIS A 153 2.73 2.65 -10.80
N ASN A 154 2.46 3.74 -10.08
CA ASN A 154 1.52 4.80 -10.50
C ASN A 154 0.14 4.26 -10.93
N SER A 155 -0.40 3.36 -10.10
CA SER A 155 -1.63 2.62 -10.39
C SER A 155 -2.66 2.79 -9.28
N THR A 156 -3.93 2.67 -9.63
CA THR A 156 -4.99 2.30 -8.69
C THR A 156 -5.14 0.79 -8.70
N LEU A 157 -5.15 0.19 -7.52
CA LEU A 157 -5.47 -1.21 -7.31
C LEU A 157 -6.87 -1.32 -6.71
N ALA A 158 -7.67 -2.25 -7.20
CA ALA A 158 -8.84 -2.75 -6.49
C ALA A 158 -8.50 -4.13 -5.91
N LEU A 159 -8.57 -4.24 -4.58
CA LEU A 159 -8.26 -5.45 -3.86
C LEU A 159 -9.52 -6.03 -3.24
N ASP A 160 -9.67 -7.34 -3.28
CA ASP A 160 -10.64 -8.04 -2.44
C ASP A 160 -10.29 -7.80 -0.96
N ALA A 161 -11.25 -7.32 -0.16
CA ALA A 161 -10.96 -6.89 1.21
C ALA A 161 -10.69 -8.05 2.18
N ASP A 162 -11.10 -9.27 1.83
CA ASP A 162 -10.93 -10.47 2.68
C ASP A 162 -9.60 -11.17 2.43
N THR A 163 -9.08 -11.10 1.21
CA THR A 163 -7.88 -11.84 0.79
C THR A 163 -6.70 -10.92 0.40
N GLY A 164 -6.99 -9.65 0.15
CA GLY A 164 -6.05 -8.69 -0.42
C GLY A 164 -5.65 -8.97 -1.86
N GLU A 165 -6.31 -9.92 -2.56
CA GLU A 165 -6.04 -10.22 -3.98
C GLU A 165 -6.39 -9.05 -4.90
N ILE A 166 -5.55 -8.79 -5.90
CA ILE A 166 -5.81 -7.75 -6.90
C ILE A 166 -6.90 -8.27 -7.84
N VAL A 167 -8.10 -7.69 -7.74
CA VAL A 167 -9.24 -8.01 -8.62
C VAL A 167 -9.08 -7.29 -9.96
N TRP A 168 -8.67 -6.02 -9.92
CA TRP A 168 -8.28 -5.27 -11.10
C TRP A 168 -7.31 -4.15 -10.74
N TYR A 169 -6.64 -3.59 -11.76
CA TYR A 169 -5.82 -2.39 -11.60
C TYR A 169 -5.97 -1.47 -12.81
N TYR A 170 -5.73 -0.17 -12.59
CA TYR A 170 -5.63 0.82 -13.65
C TYR A 170 -4.36 1.66 -13.46
N GLN A 171 -3.46 1.61 -14.43
CA GLN A 171 -2.19 2.33 -14.40
C GLN A 171 -2.33 3.70 -15.07
N HIS A 172 -2.04 4.78 -14.34
CA HIS A 172 -2.37 6.14 -14.76
C HIS A 172 -1.40 6.74 -15.77
N ARG A 173 -0.11 6.38 -15.71
CA ARG A 173 0.93 6.85 -16.64
C ARG A 173 2.20 6.02 -16.55
N ASN A 174 2.72 5.59 -17.70
CA ASN A 174 4.06 5.03 -17.86
C ASN A 174 5.00 6.11 -18.42
N GLY A 175 6.01 6.54 -17.64
CA GLY A 175 7.27 7.02 -18.22
C GLY A 175 7.44 8.48 -18.67
N GLN A 176 6.93 9.52 -17.98
CA GLN A 176 7.50 10.89 -18.13
C GLN A 176 7.93 11.50 -16.79
N PRO A 177 9.05 12.27 -16.77
CA PRO A 177 9.68 12.71 -15.52
C PRO A 177 8.77 13.61 -14.68
N ALA A 178 8.75 13.32 -13.39
CA ALA A 178 7.96 13.97 -12.35
C ALA A 178 8.49 15.37 -11.98
N SER A 179 8.67 16.27 -12.95
CA SER A 179 9.02 17.68 -12.68
C SER A 179 7.91 18.67 -12.98
N ALA A 180 6.74 18.24 -13.47
CA ALA A 180 5.58 19.09 -13.61
C ALA A 180 4.49 18.63 -12.65
N GLY A 181 4.39 19.29 -11.50
CA GLY A 181 3.23 19.16 -10.63
C GLY A 181 1.97 19.55 -11.39
N VAL A 182 1.19 18.55 -11.79
CA VAL A 182 -0.17 18.72 -12.27
C VAL A 182 -0.99 17.57 -11.70
N LEU A 183 -1.72 17.86 -10.62
CA LEU A 183 -2.93 17.15 -10.27
C LEU A 183 -3.87 17.24 -11.48
N HIS A 184 -4.16 16.12 -12.13
CA HIS A 184 -5.38 16.02 -12.93
C HIS A 184 -6.35 15.16 -12.14
N SER A 185 -7.46 15.79 -11.76
CA SER A 185 -8.67 15.15 -11.25
C SER A 185 -9.07 14.02 -12.20
N ALA A 186 -9.30 12.83 -11.63
CA ALA A 186 -9.98 11.77 -12.35
C ALA A 186 -11.42 12.22 -12.63
N GLU A 187 -11.75 12.52 -13.89
CA GLU A 187 -13.14 12.51 -14.34
C GLU A 187 -13.54 11.04 -14.53
N LEU A 188 -14.29 10.51 -13.55
CA LEU A 188 -15.04 9.28 -13.69
C LEU A 188 -16.25 9.55 -14.60
N TYR A 189 -16.17 9.11 -15.85
CA TYR A 189 -17.37 8.95 -16.67
C TYR A 189 -18.07 7.65 -16.24
N ILE A 190 -19.04 7.77 -15.34
CA ILE A 190 -20.06 6.75 -15.14
C ILE A 190 -21.11 6.99 -16.23
N ASN A 191 -21.17 6.09 -17.22
CA ASN A 191 -22.29 6.07 -18.16
C ASN A 191 -23.51 5.47 -17.45
N TYR A 192 -24.63 6.21 -17.48
CA TYR A 192 -25.96 5.75 -17.07
C TYR A 192 -26.48 4.64 -17.97
#